data_AF-A0A087DH45-F1
#
_entry.id   AF-A0A087DH45-F1
#
_cell.length_a   1.000
_cell.length_b   1.000
_cell.length_c   1.000
_cell.angle_alpha   90.00
_cell.angle_beta   90.00
_cell.angle_gamma   90.00
#
_symmetry.space_group_name_H-M   'P 1'
#
loop_
_entity.id
_entity.type
_entity.pdbx_description
1 polymer ?
#
loop_
_entity_poly.entity_id
_entity_poly.type
_entity_poly.pdbx_seq_one_letter_code
_entity_poly.pdbx_strand_id
1 'polypeptide(L)'
;MSEATPDKATVMDESFSERALAAQRLRPDIDLSDQKLGMKVAAERLSTVRYVFLVQIEDGIASASQRASLEYADAVLIEWPDEHSPEIVALDERQLATVREQILMMEQYIGRFSKMERDGDVDGMTDTLIRITERVAEVRRLYQPDFPLPTFAEIRRVVQDEWDEDMDKIDPQDGNPTADEIEQETESAEREGESGRGRAA
;
A
#
# COMPACT_ATOMS: atom_id res chain seq x y z
N MET A 1 9.03 57.17 4.40
CA MET A 1 9.61 55.91 4.90
C MET A 1 9.14 54.83 3.93
N SER A 2 10.06 54.24 3.17
CA SER A 2 9.71 53.21 2.19
C SER A 2 9.66 51.88 2.91
N GLU A 3 8.47 51.33 3.10
CA GLU A 3 8.26 50.01 3.68
C GLU A 3 8.72 48.99 2.63
N ALA A 4 9.84 48.32 2.91
CA ALA A 4 10.39 47.31 2.02
C ALA A 4 9.46 46.10 2.03
N THR A 5 8.79 45.84 0.92
CA THR A 5 7.99 44.64 0.73
C THR A 5 8.93 43.43 0.80
N PRO A 6 8.69 42.46 1.70
CA PRO A 6 9.58 41.31 1.84
C PRO A 6 9.57 40.48 0.55
N ASP A 7 10.73 39.94 0.20
CA ASP A 7 10.89 39.08 -0.96
C ASP A 7 10.13 37.76 -0.79
N LYS A 8 9.66 37.18 -1.90
CA LYS A 8 8.80 36.00 -1.94
C LYS A 8 9.47 34.77 -1.30
N ALA A 9 10.80 34.68 -1.38
CA ALA A 9 11.57 33.62 -0.73
C ALA A 9 11.50 33.73 0.81
N THR A 10 11.59 34.96 1.35
CA THR A 10 11.49 35.22 2.79
C THR A 10 10.08 34.90 3.32
N VAL A 11 9.03 35.26 2.58
CA VAL A 11 7.64 34.95 2.96
C VAL A 11 7.35 33.44 2.95
N MET A 12 7.92 32.70 1.99
CA MET A 12 7.79 31.22 1.94
C MET A 12 8.54 30.53 3.08
N ASP A 13 9.72 31.03 3.45
CA ASP A 13 10.54 30.52 4.55
C ASP A 13 9.87 30.75 5.92
N GLU A 14 9.34 31.96 6.14
CA GLU A 14 8.58 32.30 7.36
C GLU A 14 7.29 31.46 7.47
N SER A 15 6.56 31.29 6.37
CA SER A 15 5.36 30.43 6.32
C SER A 15 5.66 28.97 6.65
N PHE A 16 6.80 28.45 6.19
CA PHE A 16 7.23 27.09 6.48
C PHE A 16 7.62 26.94 7.95
N SER A 17 8.35 27.92 8.48
CA SER A 17 8.76 27.98 9.88
C SER A 17 7.55 28.04 10.83
N GLU A 18 6.53 28.86 10.52
CA GLU A 18 5.29 28.91 11.31
C GLU A 18 4.53 27.58 11.33
N ARG A 19 4.47 26.88 10.19
CA ARG A 19 3.82 25.56 10.10
C ARG A 19 4.59 24.49 10.87
N ALA A 20 5.91 24.49 10.80
CA ALA A 20 6.75 23.59 11.58
C ALA A 20 6.57 23.82 13.10
N LEU A 21 6.57 25.09 13.52
CA LEU A 21 6.27 25.48 14.90
C LEU A 21 4.86 25.05 15.34
N ALA A 22 3.86 25.19 14.48
CA ALA A 22 2.49 24.73 14.77
C ALA A 22 2.42 23.21 14.91
N ALA A 23 3.06 22.45 14.02
CA ALA A 23 3.14 21.00 14.10
C ALA A 23 3.82 20.54 15.40
N GLN A 24 4.93 21.18 15.79
CA GLN A 24 5.65 20.84 17.01
C GLN A 24 4.87 21.17 18.29
N ARG A 25 4.01 22.21 18.27
CA ARG A 25 3.09 22.48 19.39
C ARG A 25 2.00 21.42 19.52
N LEU A 26 1.52 20.89 18.40
CA LEU A 26 0.48 19.85 18.38
C LEU A 26 1.02 18.47 18.73
N ARG A 27 2.26 18.18 18.34
CA ARG A 27 2.95 16.90 18.56
C ARG A 27 4.38 17.14 19.04
N PRO A 28 4.55 17.55 20.32
CA PRO A 28 5.88 17.78 20.88
C PRO A 28 6.69 16.49 21.06
N ASP A 29 6.03 15.33 20.97
CA ASP A 29 6.61 14.00 21.00
C ASP A 29 7.28 13.61 19.68
N ILE A 30 7.05 14.35 18.59
CA ILE A 30 7.70 14.11 17.28
C ILE A 30 8.92 15.02 17.15
N ASP A 31 10.09 14.39 16.98
CA ASP A 31 11.30 15.10 16.58
C ASP A 31 11.29 15.36 15.07
N LEU A 32 10.97 16.60 14.69
CA LEU A 32 10.97 17.04 13.28
C LEU A 32 12.38 17.13 12.67
N SER A 33 13.42 17.05 13.49
CA SER A 33 14.81 17.02 13.04
C SER A 33 15.34 15.60 12.81
N ASP A 34 14.60 14.57 13.23
CA ASP A 34 14.98 13.19 12.96
C ASP A 34 14.86 12.89 11.45
N GLN A 35 16.00 12.60 10.82
CA GLN A 35 16.04 12.22 9.42
C GLN A 35 15.12 11.02 9.12
N LYS A 36 14.99 10.07 10.05
CA LYS A 36 14.24 8.82 9.87
C LYS A 36 12.72 9.02 9.88
N LEU A 37 12.24 10.21 10.25
CA LEU A 37 10.82 10.54 10.23
C LEU A 37 10.20 10.31 8.84
N GLY A 38 10.94 10.64 7.77
CA GLY A 38 10.46 10.43 6.40
C GLY A 38 10.20 8.95 6.06
N MET A 39 11.01 8.05 6.63
CA MET A 39 10.84 6.61 6.46
C MET A 39 9.59 6.10 7.18
N LYS A 40 9.37 6.57 8.43
CA LYS A 40 8.16 6.25 9.22
C LYS A 40 6.89 6.70 8.51
N VAL A 41 6.87 7.96 8.07
CA VAL A 41 5.72 8.53 7.34
C VAL A 41 5.43 7.74 6.06
N ALA A 42 6.45 7.41 5.26
CA ALA A 42 6.25 6.65 4.02
C ALA A 42 5.61 5.27 4.28
N ALA A 43 6.11 4.54 5.29
CA ALA A 43 5.59 3.23 5.66
C ALA A 43 4.13 3.29 6.13
N GLU A 44 3.83 4.21 7.05
CA GLU A 44 2.49 4.37 7.62
C GLU A 44 1.47 4.78 6.55
N ARG A 45 1.86 5.70 5.66
CA ARG A 45 0.99 6.17 4.58
C ARG A 45 0.70 5.07 3.57
N LEU A 46 1.73 4.32 3.14
CA LEU A 46 1.51 3.18 2.25
C LEU A 46 0.64 2.10 2.90
N SER A 47 0.90 1.76 4.16
CA SER A 47 0.12 0.76 4.90
C SER A 47 -1.35 1.12 4.97
N THR A 48 -1.65 2.41 5.17
CA THR A 48 -3.03 2.92 5.24
C THR A 48 -3.74 2.81 3.89
N VAL A 49 -3.15 3.33 2.81
CA VAL A 49 -3.80 3.29 1.49
C VAL A 49 -3.91 1.88 0.93
N ARG A 50 -2.93 1.02 1.23
CA ARG A 50 -2.96 -0.40 0.90
C ARG A 50 -4.17 -1.07 1.55
N TYR A 51 -4.41 -0.82 2.84
CA TYR A 51 -5.56 -1.37 3.55
C TYR A 51 -6.89 -0.87 2.98
N VAL A 52 -6.99 0.43 2.68
CA VAL A 52 -8.19 1.00 2.04
C VAL A 52 -8.44 0.34 0.68
N PHE A 53 -7.39 0.16 -0.13
CA PHE A 53 -7.50 -0.50 -1.44
C PHE A 53 -7.95 -1.95 -1.33
N LEU A 54 -7.40 -2.71 -0.36
CA LEU A 54 -7.78 -4.10 -0.11
C LEU A 54 -9.30 -4.22 0.10
N VAL A 55 -9.88 -3.32 0.90
CA VAL A 55 -11.33 -3.30 1.15
C VAL A 55 -12.11 -2.96 -0.13
N GLN A 56 -11.59 -2.14 -1.05
CA GLN A 56 -12.30 -1.84 -2.30
C GLN A 56 -12.37 -3.00 -3.29
N ILE A 57 -11.46 -3.97 -3.17
CA ILE A 57 -11.38 -5.13 -4.09
C ILE A 57 -11.84 -6.43 -3.42
N GLU A 58 -12.37 -6.38 -2.20
CA GLU A 58 -12.77 -7.57 -1.43
C GLU A 58 -14.07 -8.20 -1.96
N ASP A 59 -14.92 -7.40 -2.59
CA ASP A 59 -16.18 -7.84 -3.18
C ASP A 59 -15.94 -8.46 -4.56
N GLY A 60 -15.64 -9.76 -4.57
CA GLY A 60 -15.50 -10.57 -5.79
C GLY A 60 -14.08 -11.04 -6.07
N ILE A 61 -13.85 -11.52 -7.29
CA ILE A 61 -12.52 -11.97 -7.72
C ILE A 61 -11.75 -10.76 -8.22
N ALA A 62 -10.71 -10.35 -7.48
CA ALA A 62 -9.82 -9.29 -7.91
C ALA A 62 -9.14 -9.65 -9.25
N SER A 63 -9.00 -8.65 -10.12
CA SER A 63 -8.23 -8.81 -11.37
C SER A 63 -6.74 -9.00 -11.07
N ALA A 64 -6.01 -9.58 -12.01
CA ALA A 64 -4.55 -9.72 -11.92
C ALA A 64 -3.86 -8.37 -11.65
N SER A 65 -4.35 -7.27 -12.24
CA SER A 65 -3.77 -5.93 -12.05
C SER A 65 -3.96 -5.38 -10.62
N GLN A 66 -5.15 -5.59 -10.05
CA GLN A 66 -5.47 -5.21 -8.67
C GLN A 66 -4.61 -6.02 -7.70
N ARG A 67 -4.55 -7.33 -7.89
CA ARG A 67 -3.73 -8.26 -7.10
C ARG A 67 -2.24 -7.87 -7.16
N ALA A 68 -1.72 -7.60 -8.36
CA ALA A 68 -0.33 -7.19 -8.54
C ALA A 68 0.00 -5.86 -7.85
N SER A 69 -0.91 -4.89 -7.86
CA SER A 69 -0.70 -3.61 -7.17
C SER A 69 -0.62 -3.77 -5.65
N LEU A 70 -1.43 -4.67 -5.09
CA LEU A 70 -1.45 -4.99 -3.67
C LEU A 70 -0.18 -5.75 -3.27
N GLU A 71 0.19 -6.77 -4.03
CA GLU A 71 1.41 -7.55 -3.78
C GLU A 71 2.67 -6.70 -3.93
N TYR A 72 2.67 -5.72 -4.83
CA TYR A 72 3.77 -4.78 -4.92
C TYR A 72 3.89 -3.89 -3.67
N ALA A 73 2.76 -3.41 -3.13
CA ALA A 73 2.75 -2.68 -1.87
C ALA A 73 3.25 -3.55 -0.72
N ASP A 74 2.84 -4.82 -0.67
CA ASP A 74 3.33 -5.80 0.31
C ASP A 74 4.83 -6.04 0.20
N ALA A 75 5.34 -6.28 -1.00
CA ALA A 75 6.76 -6.50 -1.24
C ALA A 75 7.62 -5.29 -0.84
N VAL A 76 7.07 -4.06 -0.95
CA VAL A 76 7.76 -2.85 -0.49
C VAL A 76 7.69 -2.67 1.03
N LEU A 77 6.65 -3.17 1.69
CA LEU A 77 6.47 -3.09 3.14
C LEU A 77 7.05 -4.30 3.91
N ILE A 78 7.36 -5.40 3.21
CA ILE A 78 7.87 -6.60 3.85
C ILE A 78 9.21 -6.32 4.51
N GLU A 79 9.40 -6.84 5.73
CA GLU A 79 10.61 -6.63 6.52
C GLU A 79 11.00 -5.14 6.63
N TRP A 80 10.00 -4.24 6.72
CA TRP A 80 10.30 -2.83 6.92
C TRP A 80 11.14 -2.65 8.19
N PRO A 81 12.31 -1.97 8.10
CA PRO A 81 13.28 -2.00 9.19
C PRO A 81 12.81 -1.18 10.38
N ASP A 82 13.20 -1.63 11.57
CA ASP A 82 13.11 -0.80 12.78
C ASP A 82 14.00 0.43 12.65
N GLU A 83 13.60 1.55 13.24
CA GLU A 83 14.34 2.81 13.15
C GLU A 83 15.77 2.72 13.68
N HIS A 84 16.07 1.79 14.58
CA HIS A 84 17.40 1.58 15.13
C HIS A 84 18.19 0.46 14.42
N SER A 85 17.65 -0.09 13.33
CA SER A 85 18.32 -1.13 12.55
C SER A 85 19.68 -0.64 12.02
N PRO A 86 20.74 -1.47 12.13
CA PRO A 86 22.05 -1.14 11.56
C PRO A 86 22.05 -1.11 10.03
N GLU A 87 21.02 -1.65 9.38
CA GLU A 87 20.85 -1.63 7.93
C GLU A 87 20.38 -0.26 7.41
N ILE A 88 19.91 0.62 8.30
CA ILE A 88 19.49 1.97 7.94
C ILE A 88 20.70 2.90 7.88
N VAL A 89 20.97 3.42 6.69
CA VAL A 89 22.06 4.39 6.48
C VAL A 89 21.61 5.81 6.83
N ALA A 90 22.57 6.64 7.26
CA ALA A 90 22.36 8.07 7.40
C ALA A 90 22.39 8.74 6.03
N LEU A 91 21.53 9.74 5.82
CA LEU A 91 21.41 10.45 4.57
C LEU A 91 22.10 11.81 4.61
N ASP A 92 22.68 12.22 3.49
CA ASP A 92 23.13 13.59 3.31
C ASP A 92 21.95 14.55 2.97
N GLU A 93 22.22 15.86 2.97
CA GLU A 93 21.17 16.87 2.72
C GLU A 93 20.50 16.72 1.34
N ARG A 94 21.23 16.25 0.33
CA ARG A 94 20.67 16.05 -1.01
C ARG A 94 19.73 14.86 -1.02
N GLN A 95 20.13 13.76 -0.39
CA GLN A 95 19.29 12.58 -0.22
C GLN A 95 18.06 12.90 0.61
N LEU A 96 18.18 13.71 1.67
CA LEU A 96 17.04 14.19 2.45
C LEU A 96 16.09 15.07 1.64
N ALA A 97 16.61 15.94 0.77
CA ALA A 97 15.79 16.70 -0.16
C ALA A 97 15.01 15.78 -1.11
N THR A 98 15.65 14.72 -1.62
CA THR A 98 14.97 13.69 -2.43
C THR A 98 13.88 12.99 -1.63
N VAL A 99 14.12 12.58 -0.39
CA VAL A 99 13.10 11.97 0.48
C VAL A 99 11.89 12.89 0.62
N ARG A 100 12.12 14.19 0.89
CA ARG A 100 11.03 15.19 1.00
C ARG A 100 10.24 15.28 -0.30
N GLU A 101 10.90 15.27 -1.46
CA GLU A 101 10.24 15.28 -2.77
C GLU A 101 9.38 14.03 -2.99
N GLN A 102 9.91 12.84 -2.69
CA GLN A 102 9.16 11.58 -2.78
C GLN A 102 7.93 11.59 -1.88
N ILE A 103 8.06 12.07 -0.63
CA ILE A 103 6.93 12.19 0.30
C ILE A 103 5.89 13.18 -0.23
N LEU A 104 6.29 14.34 -0.75
CA LEU A 104 5.35 15.32 -1.31
C LEU A 104 4.59 14.76 -2.52
N MET A 105 5.27 14.04 -3.41
CA MET A 105 4.61 13.36 -4.52
C MET A 105 3.66 12.26 -4.03
N MET A 106 4.09 11.46 -3.05
CA MET A 106 3.27 10.42 -2.41
C MET A 106 1.97 11.01 -1.86
N GLU A 107 2.05 12.10 -1.10
CA GLU A 107 0.88 12.80 -0.55
C GLU A 107 -0.07 13.34 -1.63
N GLN A 108 0.47 13.85 -2.74
CA GLN A 108 -0.36 14.26 -3.88
C GLN A 108 -1.09 13.07 -4.52
N TYR A 109 -0.43 11.91 -4.65
CA TYR A 109 -1.08 10.69 -5.12
C TYR A 109 -2.14 10.19 -4.13
N ILE A 110 -1.88 10.23 -2.83
CA ILE A 110 -2.88 9.89 -1.79
C ILE A 110 -4.11 10.80 -1.91
N GLY A 111 -3.92 12.10 -2.14
CA GLY A 111 -5.04 13.02 -2.38
C GLY A 111 -5.89 12.66 -3.59
N ARG A 112 -5.28 12.14 -4.67
CA ARG A 112 -6.01 11.60 -5.85
C ARG A 112 -6.69 10.27 -5.52
N PHE A 113 -5.98 9.37 -4.86
CA PHE A 113 -6.48 8.07 -4.42
C PHE A 113 -7.76 8.20 -3.58
N SER A 114 -7.76 9.09 -2.57
CA SER A 114 -8.95 9.35 -1.74
C SER A 114 -10.10 10.02 -2.49
N LYS A 115 -9.85 10.63 -3.66
CA LYS A 115 -10.93 11.10 -4.54
C LYS A 115 -11.51 9.94 -5.34
N MET A 116 -10.65 9.11 -5.92
CA MET A 116 -11.06 7.91 -6.67
C MET A 116 -11.86 6.94 -5.79
N GLU A 117 -11.45 6.74 -4.53
CA GLU A 117 -12.21 5.99 -3.53
C GLU A 117 -13.65 6.50 -3.40
N ARG A 118 -13.85 7.82 -3.25
CA ARG A 118 -15.18 8.43 -3.15
C ARG A 118 -15.99 8.32 -4.43
N ASP A 119 -15.31 8.28 -5.57
CA ASP A 119 -15.93 8.17 -6.89
C ASP A 119 -16.17 6.69 -7.29
N GLY A 120 -15.68 5.72 -6.51
CA GLY A 120 -15.76 4.28 -6.82
C GLY A 120 -14.84 3.83 -7.96
N ASP A 121 -13.81 4.62 -8.29
CA ASP A 121 -12.89 4.38 -9.40
C ASP A 121 -11.75 3.44 -9.01
N VAL A 122 -12.06 2.14 -8.93
CA VAL A 122 -11.11 1.10 -8.49
C VAL A 122 -9.92 0.96 -9.46
N ASP A 123 -10.13 1.11 -10.77
CA ASP A 123 -9.06 1.06 -11.76
C ASP A 123 -8.08 2.23 -11.56
N GLY A 124 -8.60 3.44 -11.37
CA GLY A 124 -7.78 4.61 -11.03
C GLY A 124 -7.05 4.46 -9.69
N MET A 125 -7.69 3.83 -8.70
CA MET A 125 -7.05 3.48 -7.42
C MET A 125 -5.88 2.50 -7.61
N THR A 126 -6.05 1.48 -8.47
CA THR A 126 -5.02 0.48 -8.79
C THR A 126 -3.77 1.15 -9.34
N ASP A 127 -3.92 1.98 -10.38
CA ASP A 127 -2.82 2.73 -10.98
C ASP A 127 -2.17 3.70 -9.99
N THR A 128 -2.97 4.32 -9.12
CA THR A 128 -2.47 5.30 -8.15
C THR A 128 -1.75 4.63 -6.99
N LEU A 129 -2.19 3.46 -6.54
CA LEU A 129 -1.51 2.68 -5.51
C LEU A 129 -0.10 2.30 -5.98
N ILE A 130 0.07 1.87 -7.23
CA ILE A 130 1.38 1.57 -7.81
C ILE A 130 2.31 2.79 -7.70
N ARG A 131 1.82 3.98 -8.06
CA ARG A 131 2.62 5.22 -7.99
C ARG A 131 2.99 5.61 -6.56
N ILE A 132 2.08 5.42 -5.60
CA ILE A 132 2.37 5.64 -4.17
C ILE A 132 3.45 4.68 -3.72
N THR A 133 3.29 3.39 -4.01
CA THR A 133 4.24 2.33 -3.68
C THR A 133 5.63 2.61 -4.26
N GLU A 134 5.72 3.09 -5.51
CA GLU A 134 7.01 3.50 -6.10
C GLU A 134 7.68 4.62 -5.31
N ARG A 135 6.94 5.65 -4.85
CA ARG A 135 7.52 6.74 -4.05
C ARG A 135 8.10 6.21 -2.75
N VAL A 136 7.39 5.27 -2.11
CA VAL A 136 7.81 4.64 -0.86
C VAL A 136 9.02 3.74 -1.08
N ALA A 137 9.05 3.00 -2.20
CA ALA A 137 10.20 2.21 -2.60
C ALA A 137 11.45 3.08 -2.85
N GLU A 138 11.31 4.27 -3.43
CA GLU A 138 12.43 5.22 -3.56
C GLU A 138 12.93 5.71 -2.19
N VAL A 139 12.03 6.01 -1.25
CA VAL A 139 12.42 6.37 0.12
C VAL A 139 13.18 5.21 0.76
N ARG A 140 12.68 3.97 0.64
CA ARG A 140 13.34 2.78 1.20
C ARG A 140 14.71 2.54 0.56
N ARG A 141 14.86 2.69 -0.76
CA ARG A 141 16.16 2.56 -1.46
C ARG A 141 17.23 3.51 -0.92
N LEU A 142 16.84 4.72 -0.49
CA LEU A 142 17.79 5.66 0.09
C LEU A 142 18.27 5.20 1.46
N TYR A 143 17.36 4.73 2.32
CA TYR A 143 17.67 4.30 3.68
C TYR A 143 18.25 2.88 3.78
N GLN A 144 17.90 1.98 2.86
CA GLN A 144 18.38 0.59 2.80
C GLN A 144 18.79 0.24 1.36
N PRO A 145 19.94 0.74 0.88
CA PRO A 145 20.38 0.54 -0.51
C PRO A 145 20.64 -0.92 -0.87
N ASP A 146 20.98 -1.74 0.13
CA ASP A 146 21.31 -3.17 -0.07
C ASP A 146 20.07 -4.08 0.04
N PHE A 147 18.91 -3.57 0.46
CA PHE A 147 17.68 -4.36 0.53
C PHE A 147 17.10 -4.55 -0.88
N PRO A 148 16.90 -5.80 -1.35
CA PRO A 148 16.40 -6.05 -2.69
C PRO A 148 14.92 -5.69 -2.78
N LEU A 149 14.60 -4.67 -3.58
CA LEU A 149 13.21 -4.31 -3.87
C LEU A 149 12.85 -4.70 -5.30
N PRO A 150 11.74 -5.44 -5.49
CA PRO A 150 11.25 -5.70 -6.83
C PRO A 150 10.70 -4.43 -7.47
N THR A 151 10.62 -4.45 -8.79
CA THR A 151 9.84 -3.50 -9.58
C THR A 151 8.40 -3.98 -9.72
N PHE A 152 7.48 -3.05 -9.97
CA PHE A 152 6.09 -3.43 -10.26
C PHE A 152 5.99 -4.37 -11.48
N ALA A 153 6.85 -4.18 -12.49
CA ALA A 153 6.86 -5.03 -13.68
C ALA A 153 7.21 -6.50 -13.37
N GLU A 154 8.13 -6.72 -12.43
CA GLU A 154 8.50 -8.07 -11.97
C GLU A 154 7.35 -8.73 -11.21
N ILE A 155 6.73 -8.02 -10.26
CA ILE A 155 5.57 -8.52 -9.51
C ILE A 155 4.40 -8.81 -10.46
N ARG A 156 4.04 -7.85 -11.32
CA ARG A 156 2.91 -7.99 -12.25
C ARG A 156 3.05 -9.22 -13.14
N ARG A 157 4.26 -9.54 -13.59
CA ARG A 157 4.49 -10.74 -14.41
C ARG A 157 4.17 -12.01 -13.61
N VAL A 158 4.72 -12.15 -12.41
CA VAL A 158 4.50 -13.33 -11.56
C VAL A 158 3.01 -13.48 -11.22
N VAL A 159 2.38 -12.38 -10.81
CA VAL A 159 0.95 -12.39 -10.45
C VAL A 159 0.06 -12.69 -11.64
N GLN A 160 0.40 -12.20 -12.84
CA GLN A 160 -0.36 -12.54 -14.04
C GLN A 160 -0.25 -14.03 -14.35
N ASP A 161 0.96 -14.59 -14.30
CA ASP A 161 1.19 -16.02 -14.54
C ASP A 161 0.37 -16.88 -13.54
N GLU A 162 0.39 -16.53 -12.25
CA GLU A 162 -0.39 -17.22 -11.20
C GLU A 162 -1.90 -17.05 -11.39
N TRP A 163 -2.36 -15.86 -11.77
CA TRP A 163 -3.77 -15.59 -12.00
C TRP A 163 -4.31 -16.35 -13.21
N ASP A 164 -3.55 -16.42 -14.31
CA ASP A 164 -3.93 -17.18 -15.50
C ASP A 164 -4.06 -18.67 -15.16
N GLU A 165 -3.11 -19.23 -14.41
CA GLU A 165 -3.17 -20.61 -13.92
C GLU A 165 -4.37 -20.87 -13.01
N ASP A 166 -4.73 -19.91 -12.15
CA ASP A 166 -5.87 -20.02 -11.26
C ASP A 166 -7.20 -19.92 -12.00
N MET A 167 -7.31 -19.05 -13.01
CA MET A 167 -8.52 -18.94 -13.83
C MET A 167 -8.74 -20.15 -14.74
N ASP A 168 -7.67 -20.79 -15.24
CA ASP A 168 -7.76 -22.03 -16.03
C ASP A 168 -8.37 -23.21 -15.23
N LYS A 169 -8.36 -23.13 -13.90
CA LYS A 169 -8.93 -24.15 -13.00
C LYS A 169 -10.42 -23.93 -12.69
N ILE A 170 -10.98 -22.77 -13.03
CA ILE A 170 -12.38 -22.43 -12.73
C ILE A 170 -13.25 -22.90 -13.89
N ASP A 171 -14.15 -23.87 -13.65
CA ASP A 171 -15.16 -24.28 -14.63
C ASP A 171 -16.28 -23.22 -14.69
N PRO A 172 -16.59 -22.62 -15.85
CA PRO A 172 -17.70 -21.68 -15.99
C PRO A 172 -19.08 -22.28 -15.68
N GLN A 173 -19.20 -23.61 -15.60
CA GLN A 173 -20.46 -24.30 -15.27
C GLN A 173 -20.67 -24.55 -13.78
N ASP A 174 -19.63 -24.41 -12.94
CA ASP A 174 -19.79 -24.38 -11.48
C ASP A 174 -20.22 -22.97 -11.07
N GLY A 175 -21.47 -22.64 -11.36
CA GLY A 175 -22.13 -21.48 -10.79
C GLY A 175 -22.07 -21.55 -9.25
N ASN A 176 -22.02 -20.37 -8.61
CA ASN A 176 -22.06 -20.26 -7.15
C ASN A 176 -23.17 -21.19 -6.60
N PRO A 177 -22.82 -22.23 -5.81
CA PRO A 177 -23.78 -23.25 -5.42
C PRO A 177 -24.99 -22.58 -4.79
N THR A 178 -26.18 -22.87 -5.31
CA THR A 178 -27.40 -22.40 -4.69
C THR A 178 -27.49 -23.01 -3.29
N ALA A 179 -28.16 -22.31 -2.36
CA ALA A 179 -28.35 -22.82 -1.01
C ALA A 179 -28.92 -24.25 -0.99
N ASP A 180 -29.76 -24.58 -1.98
CA ASP A 180 -30.36 -25.90 -2.18
C ASP A 180 -29.34 -26.96 -2.63
N GLU A 181 -28.33 -26.58 -3.44
CA GLU A 181 -27.25 -27.48 -3.86
C GLU A 181 -26.28 -27.76 -2.70
N ILE A 182 -25.98 -26.75 -1.88
CA ILE A 182 -25.18 -26.90 -0.66
C ILE A 182 -25.90 -27.82 0.34
N GLU A 183 -27.21 -27.63 0.54
CA GLU A 183 -28.01 -28.49 1.43
C GLU A 183 -28.02 -29.95 0.93
N GLN A 184 -28.19 -30.16 -0.38
CA GLN A 184 -28.15 -31.50 -0.98
C GLN A 184 -26.78 -32.18 -0.87
N GLU A 185 -25.67 -31.45 -1.04
CA GLU A 185 -24.33 -31.99 -0.83
C GLU A 185 -24.10 -32.35 0.64
N THR A 186 -24.58 -31.51 1.57
CA THR A 186 -24.46 -31.75 3.01
C THR A 186 -25.26 -32.98 3.43
N GLU A 187 -26.51 -33.12 2.97
CA GLU A 187 -27.32 -34.30 3.23
C GLU A 187 -26.75 -35.58 2.60
N SER A 188 -26.12 -35.47 1.43
CA SER A 188 -25.50 -36.60 0.74
C SER A 188 -24.26 -37.09 1.48
N ALA A 189 -23.43 -36.17 1.96
CA ALA A 189 -22.26 -36.49 2.79
C ALA A 189 -22.66 -37.12 4.14
N GLU A 190 -23.77 -36.68 4.75
CA GLU A 190 -24.29 -37.27 5.99
C GLU A 190 -24.83 -38.70 5.76
N ARG A 191 -25.57 -38.94 4.67
CA ARG A 191 -26.06 -40.28 4.31
C ARG A 191 -24.92 -41.27 4.02
N GLU A 192 -23.86 -40.81 3.37
CA GLU A 192 -22.66 -41.62 3.12
C GLU A 192 -21.90 -41.93 4.42
N GLY A 193 -21.81 -40.98 5.35
CA GLY A 193 -21.25 -41.16 6.69
C GLY A 193 -22.04 -42.15 7.57
N GLU A 194 -23.37 -42.14 7.48
CA GLU A 194 -24.23 -43.10 8.18
C GLU A 194 -24.15 -44.51 7.58
N SER A 195 -24.08 -44.62 6.25
CA SER A 195 -23.93 -45.92 5.59
C SER A 195 -22.56 -46.58 5.85
N GLY A 196 -21.52 -45.79 6.17
CA GLY A 196 -20.21 -46.28 6.61
C GLY A 196 -20.20 -46.79 8.06
N ARG A 197 -21.00 -46.19 8.95
CA ARG A 197 -21.12 -46.62 10.36
C ARG A 197 -21.98 -47.86 10.57
N GLY A 198 -22.89 -48.19 9.65
CA GLY A 198 -23.75 -49.37 9.74
C GLY A 198 -23.08 -50.72 9.43
N ARG A 199 -21.82 -50.74 8.96
CA ARG A 199 -21.09 -51.98 8.60
C ARG A 199 -20.11 -52.48 9.65
N ALA A 200 -19.99 -51.78 10.79
CA ALA A 200 -19.12 -52.15 11.90
C ALA A 200 -19.94 -52.39 13.18
N ALA A 201 -20.85 -53.36 13.16
CA ALA A 201 -21.52 -53.93 14.33
C ALA A 201 -21.72 -55.42 14.14
#